data_AF-A0A2A3VK63-F1
#
_entry.id   AF-A0A2A3VK63-F1
#
_cell.length_a   1.000
_cell.length_b   1.000
_cell.length_c   1.000
_cell.angle_alpha   90.00
_cell.angle_beta   90.00
_cell.angle_gamma   90.00
#
_symmetry.space_group_name_H-M   'P 1'
#
loop_
_entity.id
_entity.type
_entity.pdbx_description
1 polymer ?
#
loop_
_entity_poly.entity_id
_entity_poly.type
_entity_poly.pdbx_seq_one_letter_code
_entity_poly.pdbx_strand_id
1 'polypeptide(L)'
;MGPFADRAMRDAARARLADVAVRTAAREVGETPRGWRVWMAPLADRAAADAVVARLLEAGFTDYYVIGDGPEANGVALGRFGSEAPAQGRAAALRASGFDAEAQPLGSVLVRYWIDAMALEGVSAQTLRAHAASARADARDCNVAWDAG
;
A
#
# COMPACT_ATOMS: atom_id res chain seq x y z
N MET A 1 -14.71 11.83 -7.08
CA MET A 1 -14.86 12.62 -5.83
C MET A 1 -14.04 11.98 -4.71
N GLY A 2 -13.32 12.77 -3.91
CA GLY A 2 -12.40 12.29 -2.87
C GLY A 2 -11.17 13.20 -2.72
N PRO A 3 -10.07 12.73 -2.10
CA PRO A 3 -9.98 11.50 -1.32
C PRO A 3 -10.74 11.62 0.00
N PHE A 4 -11.37 10.53 0.46
CA PHE A 4 -11.90 10.38 1.82
C PHE A 4 -10.81 9.83 2.75
N ALA A 5 -10.88 10.16 4.03
CA ALA A 5 -9.86 9.77 5.00
C ALA A 5 -9.80 8.24 5.20
N ASP A 6 -10.96 7.59 5.16
CA ASP A 6 -11.08 6.14 5.31
C ASP A 6 -12.26 5.57 4.51
N ARG A 7 -12.37 4.24 4.53
CA ARG A 7 -13.42 3.47 3.87
C ARG A 7 -14.82 3.84 4.37
N ALA A 8 -14.99 4.04 5.67
CA ALA A 8 -16.28 4.31 6.28
C ALA A 8 -16.82 5.69 5.86
N MET A 9 -15.96 6.71 5.84
CA MET A 9 -16.30 8.04 5.36
C MET A 9 -16.68 8.05 3.88
N ARG A 10 -15.95 7.28 3.04
CA ARG A 10 -16.33 7.07 1.63
C ARG A 10 -17.71 6.42 1.52
N ASP A 11 -17.97 5.36 2.27
CA ASP A 11 -19.26 4.64 2.17
C ASP A 11 -20.44 5.50 2.63
N ALA A 12 -20.26 6.28 3.69
CA ALA A 12 -21.24 7.26 4.12
C ALA A 12 -21.47 8.35 3.05
N ALA A 13 -20.41 8.85 2.42
CA ALA A 13 -20.54 9.81 1.32
C ALA A 13 -21.22 9.20 0.08
N ARG A 14 -20.96 7.92 -0.23
CA ARG A 14 -21.61 7.21 -1.33
C ARG A 14 -23.10 7.05 -1.10
N ALA A 15 -23.53 6.74 0.13
CA ALA A 15 -24.94 6.63 0.48
C ALA A 15 -25.70 7.96 0.24
N ARG A 16 -25.07 9.11 0.52
CA ARG A 16 -25.65 10.45 0.29
C ARG A 16 -25.84 10.81 -1.18
N LEU A 17 -25.25 10.05 -2.10
CA LEU A 17 -25.37 10.26 -3.53
C LEU A 17 -26.50 9.46 -4.18
N ALA A 18 -27.18 8.59 -3.42
CA ALA A 18 -28.19 7.68 -3.95
C ALA A 18 -29.33 8.39 -4.70
N ASP A 19 -29.71 9.60 -4.27
CA ASP A 19 -30.83 10.35 -4.86
C ASP A 19 -30.40 11.31 -6.00
N VAL A 20 -29.09 11.50 -6.19
CA VAL A 20 -28.55 12.53 -7.11
C VAL A 20 -27.61 11.94 -8.18
N ALA A 21 -27.32 10.65 -8.11
CA ALA A 21 -26.45 9.93 -9.04
C ALA A 21 -27.17 8.70 -9.62
N VAL A 22 -27.05 8.51 -10.94
CA VAL A 22 -27.56 7.34 -11.66
C VAL A 22 -26.79 6.08 -11.26
N ARG A 23 -25.48 6.21 -11.06
CA ARG A 23 -24.57 5.11 -10.68
C ARG A 23 -23.45 5.65 -9.79
N THR A 24 -22.99 4.83 -8.85
CA THR A 24 -21.81 5.12 -8.05
C THR A 24 -20.93 3.87 -7.91
N ALA A 25 -19.62 4.05 -7.84
CA ALA A 25 -18.67 3.00 -7.48
C ALA A 25 -17.67 3.53 -6.46
N ALA A 26 -17.30 2.65 -5.54
CA ALA A 26 -16.16 2.89 -4.68
C ALA A 26 -14.88 2.61 -5.46
N ARG A 27 -13.91 3.51 -5.35
CA ARG A 27 -12.58 3.30 -5.92
C ARG A 27 -11.52 3.50 -4.85
N GLU A 28 -10.63 2.54 -4.72
CA GLU A 28 -9.49 2.59 -3.81
C GLU A 28 -8.23 2.68 -4.65
N VAL A 29 -7.43 3.71 -4.40
CA VAL A 29 -6.17 3.90 -5.09
C VAL A 29 -5.09 3.80 -4.04
N GLY A 30 -4.45 2.63 -3.96
CA GLY A 30 -3.20 2.49 -3.22
C GLY A 30 -2.11 3.28 -3.92
N GLU A 31 -1.35 4.08 -3.19
CA GLU A 31 -0.06 4.53 -3.69
C GLU A 31 0.85 3.31 -3.87
N THR A 32 1.35 3.11 -5.09
CA THR A 32 2.35 2.06 -5.34
C THR A 32 3.56 2.35 -4.48
N PRO A 33 4.00 1.40 -3.62
CA PRO A 33 5.22 1.56 -2.84
C PRO A 33 6.38 1.92 -3.78
N ARG A 34 7.32 2.73 -3.29
CA ARG A 34 8.53 3.09 -4.07
C ARG A 34 9.47 1.90 -4.30
N GLY A 35 9.14 0.76 -3.72
CA GLY A 35 9.85 -0.50 -3.77
C GLY A 35 9.49 -1.33 -2.56
N TRP A 36 10.19 -2.43 -2.39
CA TRP A 36 10.05 -3.36 -1.27
C TRP A 36 11.43 -3.68 -0.71
N ARG A 37 11.53 -3.88 0.60
CA ARG A 37 12.72 -4.44 1.24
C ARG A 37 12.39 -5.82 1.78
N VAL A 38 13.38 -6.70 1.82
CA VAL A 38 13.35 -7.89 2.66
C VAL A 38 14.36 -7.68 3.77
N TRP A 39 13.96 -7.92 5.02
CA TRP A 39 14.81 -7.65 6.17
C TRP A 39 14.40 -8.49 7.38
N MET A 40 15.27 -8.54 8.38
CA MET A 40 14.98 -9.05 9.73
C MET A 40 15.05 -7.89 10.72
N ALA A 41 14.11 -7.89 11.67
CA ALA A 41 14.02 -6.88 12.71
C ALA A 41 15.32 -6.77 13.55
N PRO A 42 15.52 -5.64 14.26
CA PRO A 42 16.66 -5.45 15.16
C PRO A 42 16.83 -6.61 16.13
N LEU A 43 18.04 -7.16 16.15
CA LEU A 43 18.45 -8.17 17.13
C LEU A 43 18.94 -7.47 18.42
N ALA A 44 19.07 -8.25 19.48
CA ALA A 44 19.42 -7.74 20.82
C ALA A 44 20.72 -6.90 20.82
N ASP A 45 21.72 -7.33 20.05
CA ASP A 45 23.00 -6.67 19.92
C ASP A 45 23.71 -7.04 18.61
N ARG A 46 24.90 -6.48 18.42
CA ARG A 46 25.72 -6.72 17.24
C ARG A 46 26.19 -8.18 17.13
N ALA A 47 26.51 -8.83 18.25
CA ALA A 47 26.99 -10.20 18.23
C ALA A 47 25.87 -11.18 17.80
N ALA A 48 24.63 -10.92 18.19
CA ALA A 48 23.46 -11.66 17.73
C ALA A 48 23.25 -11.50 16.22
N ALA A 49 23.44 -10.27 15.69
CA ALA A 49 23.38 -10.03 14.24
C ALA A 49 24.48 -10.79 13.48
N ASP A 50 25.71 -10.74 13.97
CA ASP A 50 26.83 -11.46 13.36
C ASP A 50 26.62 -12.99 13.39
N ALA A 51 26.01 -13.54 14.45
CA ALA A 51 25.66 -14.96 14.54
C ALA A 51 24.58 -15.36 13.52
N VAL A 52 23.57 -14.50 13.30
CA VAL A 52 22.56 -14.72 12.26
C VAL A 52 23.17 -14.64 10.86
N VAL A 53 24.09 -13.70 10.65
CA VAL A 53 24.86 -13.59 9.39
C VAL A 53 25.65 -14.86 9.09
N ALA A 54 26.34 -15.42 10.09
CA ALA A 54 27.05 -16.68 9.91
C ALA A 54 26.10 -17.80 9.45
N ARG A 55 24.91 -17.90 10.07
CA ARG A 55 23.88 -18.87 9.65
C ARG A 55 23.37 -18.62 8.24
N LEU A 56 23.18 -17.35 7.83
CA LEU A 56 22.78 -16.99 6.46
C LEU A 56 23.80 -17.48 5.44
N LEU A 57 25.08 -17.25 5.70
CA LEU A 57 26.18 -17.68 4.84
C LEU A 57 26.23 -19.21 4.71
N GLU A 58 26.11 -19.95 5.81
CA GLU A 58 26.04 -21.42 5.80
C GLU A 58 24.84 -21.95 5.01
N ALA A 59 23.71 -21.22 5.03
CA ALA A 59 22.53 -21.54 4.23
C ALA A 59 22.63 -21.06 2.75
N GLY A 60 23.75 -20.46 2.35
CA GLY A 60 24.00 -19.98 0.99
C GLY A 60 23.44 -18.60 0.67
N PHE A 61 22.93 -17.86 1.66
CA PHE A 61 22.47 -16.48 1.50
C PHE A 61 23.63 -15.51 1.73
N THR A 62 24.23 -15.03 0.62
CA THR A 62 25.40 -14.14 0.66
C THR A 62 25.06 -12.65 0.49
N ASP A 63 23.84 -12.34 0.06
CA ASP A 63 23.34 -10.97 -0.08
C ASP A 63 22.63 -10.53 1.21
N TYR A 64 23.40 -9.87 2.08
CA TYR A 64 22.93 -9.29 3.34
C TYR A 64 23.71 -8.02 3.70
N TYR A 65 23.13 -7.21 4.57
CA TYR A 65 23.78 -6.06 5.19
C TYR A 65 23.29 -5.88 6.63
N VAL A 66 24.20 -5.80 7.60
CA VAL A 66 23.85 -5.51 9.01
C VAL A 66 23.72 -4.00 9.19
N ILE A 67 22.58 -3.56 9.70
CA ILE A 67 22.29 -2.15 9.95
C ILE A 67 23.10 -1.68 11.15
N GLY A 68 23.96 -0.67 10.95
CA GLY A 68 24.93 -0.24 11.95
C GLY A 68 24.41 0.75 12.98
N ASP A 69 23.37 1.53 12.67
CA ASP A 69 22.90 2.62 13.50
C ASP A 69 21.39 2.89 13.36
N GLY A 70 20.90 3.83 14.18
CA GLY A 70 19.52 4.27 14.17
C GLY A 70 18.54 3.31 14.87
N PRO A 71 17.22 3.53 14.70
CA PRO A 71 16.18 2.72 15.35
C PRO A 71 16.15 1.28 14.84
N GLU A 72 16.80 1.00 13.71
CA GLU A 72 16.87 -0.32 13.08
C GLU A 72 18.24 -1.01 13.27
N ALA A 73 19.12 -0.45 14.13
CA ALA A 73 20.44 -1.00 14.40
C ALA A 73 20.38 -2.48 14.80
N ASN A 74 21.36 -3.27 14.35
CA ASN A 74 21.42 -4.73 14.49
C ASN A 74 20.33 -5.49 13.71
N GLY A 75 19.49 -4.81 12.93
CA GLY A 75 18.67 -5.47 11.91
C GLY A 75 19.52 -5.95 10.74
N VAL A 76 18.98 -6.87 9.93
CA VAL A 76 19.69 -7.41 8.77
C VAL A 76 18.85 -7.15 7.52
N ALA A 77 19.35 -6.32 6.62
CA ALA A 77 18.76 -6.13 5.29
C ALA A 77 19.17 -7.30 4.39
N LEU A 78 18.20 -7.83 3.63
CA LEU A 78 18.31 -9.07 2.85
C LEU A 78 17.90 -8.89 1.38
N GLY A 79 17.85 -7.63 0.94
CA GLY A 79 17.61 -7.24 -0.44
C GLY A 79 16.56 -6.14 -0.60
N ARG A 80 16.58 -5.50 -1.77
CA ARG A 80 15.61 -4.49 -2.20
C ARG A 80 15.03 -4.87 -3.56
N PHE A 81 13.72 -4.69 -3.71
CA PHE A 81 12.94 -5.18 -4.83
C PHE A 81 12.05 -4.08 -5.41
N GLY A 82 11.80 -4.13 -6.71
CA GLY A 82 10.90 -3.19 -7.39
C GLY A 82 9.41 -3.48 -7.20
N SER A 83 9.07 -4.71 -6.81
CA SER A 83 7.68 -5.16 -6.64
C SER A 83 7.53 -6.16 -5.49
N GLU A 84 6.28 -6.38 -5.09
CA GLU A 84 5.94 -7.22 -3.94
C GLU A 84 6.27 -8.69 -4.17
N ALA A 85 5.87 -9.26 -5.30
CA ALA A 85 5.97 -10.70 -5.54
C ALA A 85 7.42 -11.24 -5.42
N PRO A 86 8.45 -10.61 -6.02
CA PRO A 86 9.84 -11.02 -5.80
C PRO A 86 10.31 -10.88 -4.34
N ALA A 87 9.88 -9.82 -3.64
CA ALA A 87 10.22 -9.61 -2.23
C ALA A 87 9.61 -10.70 -1.34
N GLN A 88 8.33 -11.01 -1.55
CA GLN A 88 7.63 -12.09 -0.85
C GLN A 88 8.26 -13.45 -1.13
N GLY A 89 8.65 -13.73 -2.38
CA GLY A 89 9.37 -14.94 -2.75
C GLY A 89 10.70 -15.08 -2.01
N ARG A 90 11.49 -14.00 -1.93
CA ARG A 90 12.76 -13.96 -1.18
C ARG A 90 12.53 -14.18 0.32
N ALA A 91 11.57 -13.47 0.92
CA ALA A 91 11.23 -13.63 2.33
C ALA A 91 10.74 -15.05 2.65
N ALA A 92 9.94 -15.66 1.78
CA ALA A 92 9.49 -17.03 1.93
C ALA A 92 10.64 -18.05 1.86
N ALA A 93 11.59 -17.87 0.94
CA ALA A 93 12.78 -18.72 0.86
C ALA A 93 13.64 -18.64 2.14
N LEU A 94 13.84 -17.43 2.68
CA LEU A 94 14.55 -17.22 3.94
C LEU A 94 13.80 -17.85 5.13
N ARG A 95 12.48 -17.69 5.21
CA ARG A 95 11.65 -18.32 6.25
C ARG A 95 11.68 -19.83 6.18
N ALA A 96 11.68 -20.41 4.97
CA ALA A 96 11.82 -21.86 4.79
C ALA A 96 13.18 -22.38 5.30
N SER A 97 14.22 -21.54 5.32
CA SER A 97 15.53 -21.83 5.92
C SER A 97 15.64 -21.45 7.40
N GLY A 98 14.54 -21.04 8.04
CA GLY A 98 14.49 -20.76 9.48
C GLY A 98 14.94 -19.36 9.90
N PHE A 99 14.88 -18.39 9.00
CA PHE A 99 15.14 -16.97 9.29
C PHE A 99 13.83 -16.18 9.40
N ASP A 100 13.72 -15.28 10.37
CA ASP A 100 12.52 -14.46 10.58
C ASP A 100 12.48 -13.23 9.65
N ALA A 101 12.54 -13.50 8.34
CA ALA A 101 12.62 -12.47 7.32
C ALA A 101 11.24 -12.01 6.84
N GLU A 102 11.08 -10.70 6.73
CA GLU A 102 9.85 -10.05 6.32
C GLU A 102 10.03 -9.23 5.04
N ALA A 103 9.03 -9.27 4.16
CA ALA A 103 8.93 -8.36 3.03
C ALA A 103 8.07 -7.16 3.43
N GLN A 104 8.62 -5.94 3.28
CA GLN A 104 7.95 -4.71 3.68
C GLN A 104 7.98 -3.66 2.56
N PRO A 105 6.88 -2.96 2.28
CA PRO A 105 6.86 -1.87 1.31
C PRO A 105 7.72 -0.70 1.79
N LEU A 106 8.39 -0.04 0.85
CA LEU A 106 9.19 1.15 1.08
C LEU A 106 8.40 2.41 0.75
N GLY A 107 8.22 3.27 1.75
CA GLY A 107 7.44 4.50 1.64
C GLY A 107 6.01 4.32 2.14
N SER A 108 5.17 5.32 1.83
CA SER A 108 3.76 5.32 2.25
C SER A 108 2.96 4.32 1.41
N VAL A 109 2.20 3.45 2.08
CA VAL A 109 1.14 2.62 1.47
C VAL A 109 -0.22 3.31 1.54
N LEU A 110 -0.24 4.65 1.41
CA LEU A 110 -1.46 5.42 1.59
C LEU A 110 -2.51 4.94 0.59
N VAL A 111 -3.60 4.38 1.13
CA VAL A 111 -4.79 4.09 0.35
C VAL A 111 -5.65 5.33 0.31
N ARG A 112 -5.87 5.87 -0.88
CA ARG A 112 -6.78 6.99 -1.10
C ARG A 112 -8.15 6.44 -1.48
N TYR A 113 -9.17 6.84 -0.73
CA TYR A 113 -10.55 6.40 -0.96
C TYR A 113 -11.28 7.41 -1.83
N TRP A 114 -11.89 6.96 -2.92
CA TRP A 114 -12.62 7.80 -3.88
C TRP A 114 -14.00 7.21 -4.18
N ILE A 115 -14.88 8.05 -4.72
CA ILE A 115 -16.15 7.66 -5.33
C ILE A 115 -16.14 8.15 -6.76
N ASP A 116 -16.41 7.27 -7.71
CA ASP A 116 -16.80 7.64 -9.06
C ASP A 116 -18.33 7.63 -9.14
N ALA A 117 -18.93 8.68 -9.70
CA ALA A 117 -20.38 8.83 -9.78
C ALA A 117 -20.80 9.36 -11.13
N MET A 118 -21.87 8.80 -11.67
CA MET A 118 -22.56 9.32 -12.85
C MET A 118 -23.73 10.18 -12.37
N ALA A 119 -23.68 11.48 -12.65
CA ALA A 119 -24.72 12.42 -12.27
C ALA A 119 -26.06 12.09 -12.94
N LEU A 120 -27.18 12.39 -12.27
CA LEU A 120 -28.46 12.53 -12.96
C LEU A 120 -28.42 13.72 -13.92
N GLU A 121 -29.27 13.67 -14.95
CA GLU A 121 -29.41 14.78 -15.89
C GLU A 121 -29.77 16.08 -15.16
N GLY A 122 -29.06 17.17 -15.47
CA GLY A 122 -29.21 18.45 -14.79
C GLY A 122 -28.48 18.58 -13.43
N VAL A 123 -27.87 17.52 -12.91
CA VAL A 123 -27.07 17.58 -11.67
C VAL A 123 -25.63 17.99 -11.96
N SER A 124 -25.17 19.07 -11.34
CA SER A 124 -23.80 19.58 -11.51
C SER A 124 -22.76 18.80 -10.68
N ALA A 125 -21.50 18.84 -11.09
CA ALA A 125 -20.38 18.32 -10.29
C ALA A 125 -20.26 18.98 -8.92
N GLN A 126 -20.68 20.25 -8.77
CA GLN A 126 -20.68 20.98 -7.50
C GLN A 126 -21.76 20.44 -6.55
N THR A 127 -22.94 20.11 -7.08
CA THR A 127 -24.03 19.45 -6.34
C THR A 127 -23.57 18.08 -5.81
N LEU A 128 -22.95 17.27 -6.66
CA LEU A 128 -22.40 15.97 -6.24
C LEU A 128 -21.31 16.13 -5.16
N ARG A 129 -20.41 17.11 -5.33
CA ARG A 129 -19.36 17.39 -4.34
C ARG A 129 -19.93 17.77 -2.98
N ALA A 130 -20.97 18.60 -2.96
CA ALA A 130 -21.65 19.04 -1.73
C ALA A 130 -22.34 17.87 -1.03
N HIS A 131 -23.10 17.04 -1.76
CA HIS A 131 -23.74 15.84 -1.21
C HIS A 131 -22.72 14.82 -0.67
N ALA A 132 -21.63 14.61 -1.38
CA ALA A 132 -20.57 13.70 -0.97
C ALA A 132 -19.68 14.26 0.16
N ALA A 133 -19.82 15.53 0.54
CA ALA A 133 -18.90 16.23 1.45
C ALA A 133 -17.41 16.02 1.07
N SER A 134 -17.11 16.02 -0.23
CA SER A 134 -15.78 15.64 -0.73
C SER A 134 -14.86 16.85 -0.88
N ALA A 135 -13.56 16.65 -0.56
CA ALA A 135 -12.54 17.69 -0.67
C ALA A 135 -12.20 18.07 -2.12
N ARG A 136 -12.36 17.14 -3.06
CA ARG A 136 -12.16 17.36 -4.51
C ARG A 136 -13.17 16.55 -5.32
N ALA A 137 -13.52 17.09 -6.48
CA ALA A 137 -14.34 16.44 -7.49
C ALA A 137 -13.79 16.83 -8.86
N ASP A 138 -13.34 15.85 -9.63
CA ASP A 138 -12.87 16.03 -11.00
C ASP A 138 -13.94 15.48 -11.95
N ALA A 139 -14.35 16.30 -12.92
CA ALA A 139 -15.21 15.85 -14.01
C ALA A 139 -14.39 15.01 -14.99
N ARG A 140 -14.98 13.93 -15.49
CA ARG A 140 -14.44 13.12 -16.58
C ARG A 140 -15.50 13.01 -17.66
N ASP A 141 -15.06 12.92 -18.92
CA ASP A 141 -15.97 12.68 -20.03
C ASP A 141 -16.74 11.37 -19.82
N CYS A 142 -18.04 11.40 -20.10
CA CYS A 142 -18.90 10.23 -19.98
C CYS A 142 -18.50 9.18 -21.02
N ASN A 143 -17.80 8.14 -20.59
CA ASN A 143 -17.62 6.92 -21.39
C ASN A 143 -18.69 5.90 -20.98
N VAL A 144 -19.47 5.42 -21.96
CA VAL A 144 -20.50 4.38 -21.80
C VAL A 144 -19.93 3.02 -21.37
N ALA A 145 -18.64 2.76 -21.63
CA ALA A 145 -17.93 1.56 -21.21
C ALA A 145 -17.39 1.68 -19.78
N TRP A 146 -18.23 2.06 -18.83
CA TRP A 146 -17.87 2.30 -17.43
C TRP A 146 -17.36 1.02 -16.74
N ASP A 147 -16.10 0.65 -17.00
CA ASP A 147 -15.39 -0.43 -16.33
C ASP A 147 -14.97 0.06 -14.95
N ALA A 148 -15.75 -0.32 -13.95
CA ALA A 148 -15.30 -0.33 -12.57
C ALA A 148 -14.26 -1.46 -12.45
N GLY A 149 -13.01 -1.13 -12.79
CA GLY A 149 -11.87 -2.02 -12.60
C GLY A 149 -11.73 -2.50 -11.16
#